data_AF-S2EQT7-F1
#
_entry.id   AF-S2EQT7-F1
#
_cell.length_a   1.000
_cell.length_b   1.000
_cell.length_c   1.000
_cell.angle_alpha   90.00
_cell.angle_beta   90.00
_cell.angle_gamma   90.00
#
_symmetry.space_group_name_H-M   'P 1'
#
loop_
_entity.id
_entity.type
_entity.pdbx_description
1 polymer ?
#
loop_
_entity_poly.entity_id
_entity_poly.type
_entity_poly.pdbx_seq_one_letter_code
_entity_poly.pdbx_strand_id
1 'polypeptide(L)' 'MAKKNNVSGWVKNLKDGRVEAVLEGDEEKVSRLVEWSHGGPANARVEDVEIRNEKFIGEFSKFDVLY' A
#
# COMPACT_ATOMS: atom_id res chain seq x y z
N MET A 1 -9.43 -3.82 -1.88
CA MET A 1 -9.40 -2.33 -1.82
C MET A 1 -8.62 -1.69 -2.97
N ALA A 2 -7.41 -2.13 -3.33
CA ALA A 2 -6.57 -1.47 -4.35
C ALA A 2 -7.23 -1.30 -5.74
N LYS A 3 -7.86 -2.33 -6.31
CA LYS A 3 -8.58 -2.24 -7.61
C LYS A 3 -9.77 -1.26 -7.62
N LYS A 4 -10.28 -0.83 -6.46
CA LYS A 4 -11.44 0.07 -6.36
C LYS A 4 -11.05 1.54 -6.28
N ASN A 5 -9.77 1.84 -6.04
CA ASN A 5 -9.27 3.19 -5.80
C ASN A 5 -8.29 3.70 -6.86
N ASN A 6 -8.17 3.06 -8.03
CA ASN A 6 -7.32 3.57 -9.12
C ASN A 6 -5.88 3.89 -8.69
N VAL A 7 -5.34 3.12 -7.74
CA VAL A 7 -3.97 3.22 -7.23
C VAL A 7 -3.18 2.06 -7.81
N SER A 8 -2.01 2.37 -8.37
CA SER A 8 -1.04 1.43 -8.92
C SER A 8 0.08 1.18 -7.92
N GLY A 9 0.91 0.18 -8.16
CA GLY A 9 2.06 -0.14 -7.32
C GLY A 9 2.12 -1.63 -6.98
N TRP A 10 2.64 -1.97 -5.80
CA TRP A 10 2.74 -3.35 -5.39
C TRP A 10 2.68 -3.51 -3.87
N VAL A 11 2.36 -4.73 -3.44
CA VAL A 11 2.47 -5.14 -2.03
C VAL A 11 3.23 -6.44 -1.95
N LYS A 12 4.09 -6.58 -0.95
CA LYS A 12 4.95 -7.74 -0.72
C LYS A 12 5.00 -8.09 0.76
N ASN A 13 4.88 -9.38 1.05
CA ASN A 13 5.21 -9.89 2.38
C ASN A 13 6.71 -10.14 2.46
N LEU A 14 7.36 -9.53 3.45
CA LEU A 14 8.76 -9.78 3.76
C LEU A 14 8.89 -11.05 4.61
N LYS A 15 10.04 -11.71 4.49
CA LYS A 15 10.32 -12.97 5.22
C LYS A 15 10.42 -12.78 6.73
N ASP A 16 10.59 -11.55 7.19
CA ASP A 16 10.60 -11.17 8.59
C ASP A 16 9.20 -10.94 9.18
N GLY A 17 8.15 -11.13 8.38
CA GLY A 17 6.75 -10.96 8.79
C GLY A 17 6.18 -9.56 8.57
N ARG A 18 6.99 -8.60 8.08
CA ARG A 18 6.51 -7.27 7.69
C ARG A 18 5.83 -7.29 6.33
N VAL A 19 5.02 -6.26 6.07
CA VAL A 19 4.42 -6.00 4.76
C VAL A 19 5.00 -4.70 4.23
N GLU A 20 5.50 -4.75 3.01
CA GLU A 20 5.98 -3.58 2.29
C GLU A 20 5.05 -3.29 1.12
N ALA A 21 4.63 -2.05 0.96
CA ALA A 21 3.74 -1.64 -0.11
C ALA A 21 4.21 -0.34 -0.73
N VAL A 22 4.23 -0.30 -2.05
CA VAL A 22 4.40 0.92 -2.85
C VAL A 22 3.05 1.25 -3.46
N LEU A 23 2.60 2.48 -3.24
CA LEU A 23 1.32 2.98 -3.71
C LEU A 23 1.56 4.25 -4.52
N GLU A 24 1.06 4.26 -5.74
CA GLU A 24 1.18 5.37 -6.66
C GLU A 24 -0.22 5.74 -7.19
N GLY A 25 -0.64 6.99 -7.03
CA GLY A 25 -1.94 7.47 -7.46
C GLY A 25 -2.30 8.82 -6.84
N ASP A 26 -3.58 9.20 -6.95
CA ASP A 26 -4.11 10.42 -6.33
C ASP A 26 -3.85 10.43 -4.82
N GLU A 27 -3.38 11.56 -4.29
CA GLU A 27 -3.01 11.73 -2.88
C GLU A 27 -4.15 11.32 -1.93
N GLU A 28 -5.39 11.74 -2.21
CA GLU A 28 -6.56 11.35 -1.40
C GLU A 28 -6.79 9.83 -1.38
N LYS A 29 -6.53 9.15 -2.50
CA LYS A 29 -6.76 7.71 -2.63
C LYS A 29 -5.64 6.89 -2.00
N VAL A 30 -4.39 7.36 -2.12
CA VAL A 30 -3.24 6.80 -1.43
C VAL A 30 -3.40 6.99 0.08
N SER A 31 -3.74 8.20 0.53
CA SER A 31 -3.97 8.50 1.95
C SER A 31 -5.04 7.59 2.56
N ARG A 32 -6.16 7.37 1.87
CA ARG A 32 -7.21 6.45 2.34
C ARG A 32 -6.76 5.00 2.44
N LEU A 33 -5.87 4.55 1.54
CA LEU A 33 -5.28 3.21 1.62
C LEU A 33 -4.30 3.11 2.80
N VAL A 34 -3.50 4.15 3.03
CA VAL A 34 -2.59 4.24 4.16
C VAL A 34 -3.36 4.22 5.49
N GLU A 35 -4.42 5.01 5.63
CA GLU A 35 -5.30 4.99 6.81
C GLU A 35 -5.90 3.60 7.04
N TRP A 36 -6.32 2.90 5.98
CA TRP A 36 -6.80 1.53 6.10
C TRP A 36 -5.70 0.56 6.55
N SER A 37 -4.47 0.76 6.11
CA SER A 37 -3.32 -0.07 6.51
C SER A 37 -3.00 0.04 8.01
N HIS A 38 -3.36 1.13 8.69
CA HIS A 38 -3.24 1.22 10.15
C HIS A 38 -4.20 0.27 10.89
N GLY A 39 -5.38 0.00 10.33
CA GLY A 39 -6.33 -0.96 10.91
C GLY A 39 -6.06 -2.40 10.50
N GLY A 40 -5.48 -2.59 9.30
CA GLY A 40 -5.23 -3.90 8.71
C GLY A 40 -6.52 -4.68 8.39
N PRO A 41 -6.40 -5.84 7.73
CA PRO A 41 -7.52 -6.78 7.60
C PRO A 41 -7.95 -7.33 8.96
N ALA A 42 -9.16 -7.90 9.05
CA ALA A 42 -9.79 -8.33 10.32
C ALA A 42 -8.97 -9.30 11.20
N ASN A 43 -7.89 -9.90 10.68
CA ASN A 43 -6.98 -10.79 11.40
C ASN A 43 -5.53 -10.27 11.50
N ALA A 44 -5.26 -9.03 11.07
CA ALA A 44 -3.94 -8.42 11.19
C ALA A 44 -3.84 -7.61 12.48
N ARG A 45 -2.66 -7.67 13.10
CA ARG A 45 -2.28 -6.76 14.18
C ARG A 45 -1.12 -5.91 13.67
N VAL A 46 -1.42 -4.67 13.33
CA VAL A 46 -0.45 -3.71 12.81
C VAL A 46 0.18 -3.02 14.02
N GLU A 47 1.46 -3.26 14.26
CA GLU A 47 2.18 -2.65 15.38
C GLU A 47 2.72 -1.26 15.03
N ASP A 48 3.17 -1.09 13.78
CA ASP A 48 3.72 0.16 13.28
C ASP A 48 3.49 0.30 11.77
N VAL A 49 3.39 1.55 11.30
CA VAL A 49 3.26 1.88 9.88
C VAL A 49 4.22 3.01 9.56
N GLU A 50 5.26 2.70 8.80
CA GLU A 50 6.19 3.70 8.27
C GLU A 50 5.71 4.16 6.89
N ILE A 51 5.50 5.47 6.73
CA ILE A 51 5.07 6.08 5.46
C ILE A 51 6.24 6.90 4.90
N ARG A 52 6.61 6.61 3.65
CA ARG A 52 7.56 7.42 2.88
C ARG A 52 6.85 8.00 1.68
N ASN A 53 6.68 9.32 1.66
CA ASN A 53 6.10 10.02 0.53
C ASN A 53 7.19 10.27 -0.52
N GLU A 54 6.96 9.77 -1.73
CA GLU A 54 7.80 10.03 -2.90
C GLU A 54 7.00 10.76 -3.97
N LYS A 55 7.71 11.39 -4.92
CA LYS A 55 7.03 12.06 -6.03
C LYS A 55 6.41 11.01 -6.94
N PHE A 56 5.17 11.26 -7.37
CA PHE A 56 4.54 10.48 -8.43
C PHE A 56 5.40 10.55 -9.70
N ILE A 57 5.83 9.40 -10.20
CA ILE A 57 6.65 9.29 -11.42
C ILE A 57 5.94 8.50 -12.54
N GLY A 58 4.80 7.88 -12.24
CA GLY A 58 4.03 7.10 -13.20
C GLY A 58 4.70 5.78 -13.55
N GLU A 59 5.47 5.22 -12.62
CA GLU A 59 6.22 3.98 -12.84
C GLU A 59 5.30 2.75 -12.90
N PHE A 60 4.12 2.83 -12.29
CA PHE A 60 3.22 1.68 -12.15
C PHE A 60 1.89 1.87 -12.91
N SER A 61 1.57 0.92 -13.78
CA SER A 61 0.31 0.88 -14.53
C SER A 61 -0.79 0.01 -13.89
N LYS A 62 -0.42 -0.80 -12.89
CA LYS A 62 -1.30 -1.73 -12.19
C LYS A 62 -0.85 -1.94 -10.74
N PHE A 63 -1.72 -2.56 -9.95
CA PHE A 63 -1.41 -3.00 -8.60
C PHE A 63 -1.11 -4.50 -8.57
N ASP A 64 0.12 -4.88 -8.23
CA ASP A 64 0.58 -6.27 -8.17
C ASP A 64 0.80 -6.77 -6.73
N VAL A 65 0.52 -8.06 -6.48
CA VAL A 65 0.86 -8.72 -5.22
C VAL A 65 2.09 -9.59 -5.46
N LEU A 66 3.20 -9.23 -4.82
CA LEU A 66 4.45 -9.96 -4.88
C LEU A 66 4.49 -11.01 -3.76
N TYR A 67 4.84 -12.24 -4.12
CA TYR A 67 4.97 -13.39 -3.23
C TYR A 67 6.43 -13.69 -2.90
#